data_AF-A0A7C1ADL6-F1
#
_entry.id   AF-A0A7C1ADL6-F1
#
_cell.length_a   1.000
_cell.length_b   1.000
_cell.length_c   1.000
_cell.angle_alpha   90.00
_cell.angle_beta   90.00
_cell.angle_gamma   90.00
#
_symmetry.space_group_name_H-M   'P 1'
#
loop_
_entity.id
_entity.type
_entity.pdbx_description
1 polymer ?
#
loop_
_entity_poly.entity_id
_entity_poly.type
_entity_poly.pdbx_seq_one_letter_code
_entity_poly.pdbx_strand_id
1 'polypeptide(L)'
;MSELIDNAQKRKALLKHMILQLHEGETPEAVGKQLAKLLSQVPYGDVVEVEQELIAEGLPEEEILKLCDLHSAVLKGAIDLEGAKAAPAGHPVHTFIEENRAIKWELNSLAGLFEHVKKNPDETDVSNVASDIRTHIIALTDTEKHYSRKENLLFPYLEKHEITGPPKVMWGKHDEIREFLKAAVEAIRNPESLSGGELKSIIDLILQPAVDAVEEMIYKEENILFPMCMDTLSDEEWYHIYQQSVEIGFCLYDPLEIWKPDRISSESVPNSEAERIQLPSGSFTPAELMAVLNTIPFDLTFVDKDDTVRFFTQGKERIFA
;
A
#
# COMPACT_ATOMS: atom_id res chain seq x y z
N MET A 1 10.34 -7.91 35.33
CA MET A 1 11.05 -7.80 34.03
C MET A 1 11.38 -9.15 33.43
N SER A 2 11.98 -10.09 34.16
CA SER A 2 12.31 -11.44 33.63
C SER A 2 11.07 -12.26 33.20
N GLU A 3 9.97 -12.24 33.94
CA GLU A 3 8.75 -13.00 33.58
C GLU A 3 8.02 -12.46 32.34
N LEU A 4 8.06 -11.15 32.10
CA LEU A 4 7.44 -10.53 30.91
C LEU A 4 8.23 -10.83 29.64
N ILE A 5 9.58 -10.81 29.73
CA ILE A 5 10.49 -11.13 28.63
C ILE A 5 10.40 -12.62 28.28
N ASP A 6 10.33 -13.51 29.28
CA ASP A 6 10.18 -14.95 29.09
C ASP A 6 8.82 -15.30 28.46
N ASN A 7 7.77 -14.53 28.75
CA ASN A 7 6.46 -14.70 28.14
C ASN A 7 6.43 -14.22 26.67
N ALA A 8 7.11 -13.13 26.34
CA ALA A 8 7.22 -12.64 24.96
C ALA A 8 8.01 -13.59 24.05
N GLN A 9 9.14 -14.13 24.51
CA GLN A 9 9.91 -15.11 23.73
C GLN A 9 9.15 -16.41 23.51
N LYS A 10 8.45 -16.92 24.53
CA LYS A 10 7.60 -18.12 24.39
C LYS A 10 6.46 -17.90 23.39
N ARG A 11 5.84 -16.73 23.41
CA ARG A 11 4.78 -16.36 22.46
C ARG A 11 5.30 -16.30 21.02
N LYS A 12 6.45 -15.66 20.79
CA LYS A 12 7.08 -15.62 19.46
C LYS A 12 7.49 -17.00 18.96
N ALA A 13 8.04 -17.84 19.82
CA ALA A 13 8.37 -19.23 19.47
C ALA A 13 7.12 -20.05 19.11
N LEU A 14 6.00 -19.85 19.83
CA LEU A 14 4.71 -20.49 19.52
C LEU A 14 4.14 -20.00 18.19
N LEU A 15 4.17 -18.69 17.93
CA LEU A 15 3.76 -18.11 16.65
C LEU A 15 4.57 -18.71 15.51
N LYS A 16 5.90 -18.69 15.61
CA LYS A 16 6.79 -19.28 14.60
C LYS A 16 6.49 -20.75 14.34
N HIS A 17 6.25 -21.53 15.38
CA HIS A 17 5.87 -22.94 15.24
C HIS A 17 4.55 -23.12 14.49
N MET A 18 3.52 -22.35 14.85
CA MET A 18 2.22 -22.40 14.17
C MET A 18 2.31 -21.95 12.71
N ILE A 19 3.18 -20.98 12.43
CA ILE A 19 3.47 -20.52 11.08
C ILE A 19 4.05 -21.66 10.23
N LEU A 20 5.00 -22.42 10.78
CA LEU A 20 5.58 -23.57 10.11
C LEU A 20 4.58 -24.74 9.95
N GLN A 21 3.70 -24.99 10.93
CA GLN A 21 2.65 -26.02 10.79
C GLN A 21 1.71 -25.74 9.59
N LEU A 22 1.42 -24.46 9.37
CA LEU A 22 0.64 -24.01 8.22
C LEU A 22 1.37 -24.20 6.89
N HIS A 23 2.69 -24.08 6.90
CA HIS A 23 3.54 -24.44 5.75
C HIS A 23 3.53 -25.95 5.48
N GLU A 24 3.52 -26.77 6.53
CA GLU A 24 3.45 -28.24 6.46
C GLU A 24 2.08 -28.78 6.00
N GLY A 25 1.11 -27.88 5.74
CA GLY A 25 -0.20 -28.22 5.18
C GLY A 25 -1.32 -28.40 6.20
N GLU A 26 -1.13 -27.99 7.45
CA GLU A 26 -2.25 -27.88 8.40
C GLU A 26 -3.26 -26.82 7.94
N THR A 27 -4.53 -27.01 8.30
CA THR A 27 -5.58 -26.06 7.87
C THR A 27 -5.56 -24.79 8.71
N PRO A 28 -5.80 -23.61 8.11
CA PRO A 28 -5.85 -22.35 8.84
C PRO A 28 -6.88 -22.37 9.96
N GLU A 29 -8.00 -23.07 9.78
CA GLU A 29 -9.03 -23.18 10.82
C GLU A 29 -8.56 -23.97 12.06
N ALA A 30 -7.76 -25.02 11.88
CA ALA A 30 -7.23 -25.82 12.98
C ALA A 30 -6.17 -25.04 13.76
N VAL A 31 -5.22 -24.43 13.03
CA VAL A 31 -4.16 -23.62 13.63
C VAL A 31 -4.75 -22.36 14.28
N GLY A 32 -5.76 -21.74 13.69
CA GLY A 32 -6.45 -20.59 14.29
C GLY A 32 -7.18 -20.91 15.59
N LYS A 33 -7.84 -22.07 15.69
CA LYS A 33 -8.42 -22.53 16.97
C LYS A 33 -7.35 -22.80 18.02
N GLN A 34 -6.20 -23.33 17.61
CA GLN A 34 -5.07 -23.56 18.49
C GLN A 34 -4.43 -22.24 18.96
N LEU A 35 -4.28 -21.27 18.06
CA LEU A 35 -3.80 -19.93 18.36
C LEU A 35 -4.74 -19.23 19.35
N ALA A 36 -6.04 -19.15 19.06
CA ALA A 36 -7.03 -18.52 19.93
C ALA A 36 -7.14 -19.17 21.33
N LYS A 37 -6.82 -20.47 21.44
CA LYS A 37 -6.82 -21.21 22.71
C LYS A 37 -5.55 -20.95 23.54
N LEU A 38 -4.41 -20.76 22.88
CA LEU A 38 -3.10 -20.60 23.51
C LEU A 38 -2.71 -19.13 23.73
N LEU A 39 -3.18 -18.25 22.85
CA LEU A 39 -2.92 -16.82 22.81
C LEU A 39 -4.27 -16.12 22.59
N SER A 40 -4.80 -15.48 23.64
CA SER A 40 -6.07 -14.75 23.55
C SER A 40 -5.98 -13.56 22.60
N GLN A 41 -4.81 -12.93 22.56
CA GLN A 41 -4.48 -11.81 21.69
C GLN A 41 -2.98 -11.86 21.34
N VAL A 42 -2.64 -11.40 20.13
CA VAL A 42 -1.26 -11.34 19.65
C VAL A 42 -0.91 -9.88 19.34
N PRO A 43 0.12 -9.30 19.98
CA PRO A 43 0.61 -7.98 19.61
C PRO A 43 1.12 -8.00 18.17
N TYR A 44 0.76 -7.01 17.36
CA TYR A 44 1.15 -6.97 15.95
C TYR A 44 2.68 -6.97 15.77
N GLY A 45 3.44 -6.34 16.68
CA GLY A 45 4.90 -6.32 16.65
C GLY A 45 5.54 -7.71 16.76
N ASP A 46 4.95 -8.62 17.55
CA ASP A 46 5.45 -10.00 17.67
C ASP A 46 5.26 -10.78 16.35
N VAL A 47 4.20 -10.49 15.59
CA VAL A 47 3.96 -11.12 14.27
C VAL A 47 5.05 -10.70 13.29
N VAL A 48 5.31 -9.39 13.23
CA VAL A 48 6.29 -8.79 12.31
C VAL A 48 7.70 -9.30 12.60
N GLU A 49 8.10 -9.36 13.87
CA GLU A 49 9.41 -9.88 14.24
C GLU A 49 9.59 -11.35 13.83
N VAL A 50 8.57 -12.19 14.06
CA VAL A 50 8.61 -13.60 13.67
C VAL A 50 8.70 -13.77 12.14
N GLU A 51 7.98 -12.95 11.37
CA GLU A 51 8.06 -12.96 9.91
C GLU A 51 9.47 -12.59 9.42
N GLN A 52 10.08 -11.56 9.98
CA GLN A 52 11.45 -11.17 9.64
C GLN A 52 12.47 -12.26 9.97
N GLU A 53 12.31 -12.95 11.11
CA GLU A 53 13.15 -14.09 11.47
C GLU A 53 13.04 -15.22 10.44
N LEU A 54 11.83 -15.54 9.97
CA LEU A 54 11.61 -16.60 8.98
C LEU A 54 12.21 -16.24 7.61
N ILE A 55 12.11 -14.97 7.21
CA ILE A 55 12.76 -14.45 6.01
C ILE A 55 14.29 -14.59 6.13
N ALA A 56 14.86 -14.18 7.27
CA ALA A 56 16.29 -14.28 7.53
C ALA A 56 16.81 -15.73 7.54
N GLU A 57 15.96 -16.69 7.92
CA GLU A 57 16.25 -18.13 7.89
C GLU A 57 16.17 -18.76 6.50
N GLY A 58 15.82 -17.99 5.47
CA GLY A 58 15.93 -18.39 4.06
C GLY A 58 14.67 -18.99 3.46
N LEU A 59 13.49 -18.75 4.04
CA LEU A 59 12.23 -19.15 3.40
C LEU A 59 12.05 -18.41 2.05
N PRO A 60 11.60 -19.09 0.97
CA PRO A 60 11.35 -18.45 -0.32
C PRO A 60 10.23 -17.41 -0.22
N GLU A 61 10.38 -16.31 -0.96
CA GLU A 61 9.42 -15.19 -0.98
C GLU A 61 8.00 -15.59 -1.38
N GLU A 62 7.85 -16.48 -2.37
CA GLU A 62 6.54 -17.00 -2.78
C GLU A 62 5.84 -17.80 -1.67
N GLU A 63 6.63 -18.46 -0.81
CA GLU A 63 6.08 -19.19 0.34
C GLU A 63 5.70 -18.24 1.47
N ILE A 64 6.46 -17.17 1.66
CA ILE A 64 6.13 -16.09 2.61
C ILE A 64 4.82 -15.42 2.21
N LEU A 65 4.61 -15.09 0.93
CA LEU A 65 3.34 -14.52 0.45
C LEU A 65 2.14 -15.43 0.77
N LYS A 66 2.27 -16.74 0.51
CA LYS A 66 1.23 -17.73 0.85
C LYS A 66 1.01 -17.88 2.36
N LEU A 67 2.09 -17.82 3.13
CA LEU A 67 2.06 -17.87 4.59
C LEU A 67 1.37 -16.63 5.18
N CYS A 68 1.64 -15.45 4.63
CA CYS A 68 0.99 -14.20 5.05
C CYS A 68 -0.52 -14.23 4.85
N ASP A 69 -1.03 -14.80 3.74
CA ASP A 69 -2.48 -14.98 3.54
C ASP A 69 -3.08 -15.90 4.61
N LEU A 70 -2.34 -16.96 4.93
CA LEU A 70 -2.76 -18.00 5.85
C LEU A 70 -2.75 -17.54 7.31
N HIS A 71 -1.75 -16.75 7.73
CA HIS A 71 -1.69 -16.15 9.07
C HIS A 71 -2.61 -14.95 9.19
N SER A 72 -2.80 -14.15 8.14
CA SER A 72 -3.78 -13.06 8.15
C SER A 72 -5.19 -13.59 8.41
N ALA A 73 -5.57 -14.71 7.77
CA ALA A 73 -6.84 -15.38 8.02
C ALA A 73 -6.99 -15.89 9.47
N VAL A 74 -5.90 -16.33 10.08
CA VAL A 74 -5.86 -16.83 11.48
C VAL A 74 -5.82 -15.70 12.51
N LEU A 75 -5.14 -14.60 12.20
CA LEU A 75 -4.96 -13.43 13.06
C LEU A 75 -6.10 -12.42 12.91
N LYS A 76 -6.99 -12.60 11.92
CA LYS A 76 -8.13 -11.69 11.68
C LYS A 76 -9.02 -11.59 12.92
N GLY A 77 -9.01 -10.42 13.58
CA GLY A 77 -9.76 -10.16 14.81
C GLY A 77 -9.09 -10.62 16.11
N ALA A 78 -7.86 -11.16 16.06
CA ALA A 78 -7.06 -11.55 17.23
C ALA A 78 -5.90 -10.59 17.51
N ILE A 79 -5.70 -9.57 16.66
CA ILE A 79 -4.68 -8.54 16.83
C ILE A 79 -5.17 -7.54 17.89
N ASP A 80 -4.33 -7.31 18.90
CA ASP A 80 -4.58 -6.28 19.91
C ASP A 80 -3.99 -4.94 19.46
N LEU A 81 -4.84 -3.92 19.44
CA LEU A 81 -4.49 -2.54 19.11
C LEU A 81 -4.45 -1.63 20.36
N GLU A 82 -4.64 -2.18 21.56
CA GLU A 82 -4.51 -1.42 22.81
C GLU A 82 -3.09 -0.82 22.91
N GLY A 83 -3.01 0.52 22.81
CA GLY A 83 -1.76 1.27 22.86
C GLY A 83 -1.28 1.85 21.52
N ALA A 84 -1.93 1.52 20.40
CA ALA A 84 -1.62 2.13 19.11
C ALA A 84 -1.85 3.66 19.14
N LYS A 85 -0.90 4.44 18.63
CA LYS A 85 -1.01 5.89 18.57
C LYS A 85 -2.08 6.30 17.57
N ALA A 86 -3.01 7.16 17.99
CA ALA A 86 -3.96 7.77 17.08
C ALA A 86 -3.25 8.79 16.18
N ALA A 87 -3.45 8.70 14.87
CA ALA A 87 -2.97 9.69 13.93
C ALA A 87 -3.86 10.95 14.03
N PRO A 88 -3.30 12.15 14.26
CA PRO A 88 -4.08 13.38 14.28
C PRO A 88 -4.60 13.70 12.87
N ALA A 89 -5.63 14.55 12.78
CA ALA A 89 -6.18 14.95 11.50
C ALA A 89 -5.12 15.63 10.61
N GLY A 90 -5.20 15.35 9.31
CA GLY A 90 -4.21 15.76 8.30
C GLY A 90 -2.91 14.96 8.28
N HIS A 91 -2.60 14.17 9.31
CA HIS A 91 -1.41 13.29 9.32
C HIS A 91 -1.47 12.29 8.15
N PRO A 92 -0.35 11.89 7.51
CA PRO A 92 -0.38 10.94 6.40
C PRO A 92 -1.14 9.64 6.70
N VAL A 93 -0.94 9.05 7.89
CA VAL A 93 -1.73 7.87 8.34
C VAL A 93 -3.22 8.17 8.47
N HIS A 94 -3.60 9.34 8.97
CA HIS A 94 -5.02 9.72 9.01
C HIS A 94 -5.59 9.78 7.59
N THR A 95 -4.86 10.39 6.64
CA THR A 95 -5.26 10.42 5.23
C THR A 95 -5.41 9.01 4.66
N PHE A 96 -4.45 8.11 4.89
CA PHE A 96 -4.58 6.71 4.45
C PHE A 96 -5.82 6.00 5.05
N ILE A 97 -6.14 6.27 6.31
CA ILE A 97 -7.35 5.71 6.96
C ILE A 97 -8.63 6.29 6.34
N GLU A 98 -8.69 7.58 6.03
CA GLU A 98 -9.87 8.16 5.37
C GLU A 98 -10.05 7.62 3.94
N GLU A 99 -8.95 7.37 3.23
CA GLU A 99 -8.99 6.72 1.92
C GLU A 99 -9.51 5.29 2.04
N ASN A 100 -9.05 4.53 3.03
CA ASN A 100 -9.59 3.19 3.32
C ASN A 100 -11.08 3.21 3.64
N ARG A 101 -11.58 4.26 4.30
CA ARG A 101 -13.03 4.44 4.51
C ARG A 101 -13.77 4.71 3.20
N ALA A 102 -13.22 5.54 2.32
CA ALA A 102 -13.79 5.79 0.99
C ALA A 102 -13.81 4.50 0.15
N ILE A 103 -12.71 3.74 0.14
CA ILE A 103 -12.62 2.44 -0.53
C ILE A 103 -13.65 1.46 0.06
N LYS A 104 -13.76 1.35 1.40
CA LYS A 104 -14.79 0.54 2.07
C LYS A 104 -16.22 0.92 1.64
N TRP A 105 -16.49 2.20 1.36
CA TRP A 105 -17.81 2.61 0.85
C TRP A 105 -18.09 2.04 -0.54
N GLU A 106 -17.10 2.06 -1.44
CA GLU A 106 -17.19 1.43 -2.77
C GLU A 106 -17.41 -0.09 -2.65
N LEU A 107 -16.64 -0.76 -1.78
CA LEU A 107 -16.76 -2.21 -1.54
C LEU A 107 -18.14 -2.60 -1.01
N ASN A 108 -18.69 -1.84 -0.06
CA ASN A 108 -20.03 -2.09 0.48
C ASN A 108 -21.13 -1.86 -0.57
N SER A 109 -20.95 -0.86 -1.44
CA SER A 109 -21.87 -0.61 -2.56
C SER A 109 -21.87 -1.79 -3.54
N LEU A 110 -20.68 -2.29 -3.90
CA LEU A 110 -20.52 -3.48 -4.73
C LEU A 110 -21.13 -4.73 -4.11
N ALA A 111 -20.93 -4.96 -2.81
CA ALA A 111 -21.52 -6.10 -2.11
C ALA A 111 -23.06 -6.11 -2.21
N GLY A 112 -23.69 -4.95 -2.06
CA GLY A 112 -25.14 -4.80 -2.24
C GLY A 112 -25.60 -5.10 -3.67
N LEU A 113 -24.85 -4.64 -4.68
CA LEU A 113 -25.13 -4.89 -6.09
C LEU A 113 -24.94 -6.37 -6.45
N PHE A 114 -23.88 -7.01 -5.96
CA PHE A 114 -23.62 -8.43 -6.18
C PHE A 114 -24.75 -9.29 -5.60
N GLU A 115 -25.16 -9.01 -4.36
CA GLU A 115 -26.29 -9.68 -3.72
C GLU A 115 -27.59 -9.48 -4.49
N HIS A 116 -27.81 -8.29 -5.06
CA HIS A 116 -28.96 -8.03 -5.92
C HIS A 116 -28.92 -8.90 -7.17
N VAL A 117 -27.78 -8.97 -7.88
CA VAL A 117 -27.64 -9.81 -9.08
C VAL A 117 -27.84 -11.29 -8.74
N LYS A 118 -27.24 -11.79 -7.65
CA LYS A 118 -27.32 -13.20 -7.24
C LYS A 118 -28.76 -13.65 -6.95
N LYS A 119 -29.61 -12.77 -6.42
CA LYS A 119 -31.02 -13.07 -6.08
C LYS A 119 -31.98 -13.06 -7.27
N ASN A 120 -31.63 -12.38 -8.35
CA ASN A 120 -32.48 -12.30 -9.54
C ASN A 120 -32.31 -13.53 -10.44
N PRO A 121 -33.35 -13.96 -11.20
CA PRO A 121 -33.21 -14.99 -12.24
C PRO A 121 -32.19 -14.62 -13.32
N ASP A 122 -31.59 -15.62 -13.97
CA ASP A 122 -30.52 -15.42 -14.96
C ASP A 122 -30.99 -14.67 -16.22
N GLU A 123 -32.30 -14.72 -16.53
CA GLU A 123 -32.91 -14.04 -17.67
C GLU A 123 -33.29 -12.58 -17.38
N THR A 124 -33.05 -12.09 -16.16
CA THR A 124 -33.35 -10.71 -15.78
C THR A 124 -32.42 -9.76 -16.53
N ASP A 125 -32.97 -8.65 -17.04
CA ASP A 125 -32.15 -7.57 -17.59
C ASP A 125 -31.33 -6.93 -16.47
N VAL A 126 -30.02 -7.09 -16.55
CA VAL A 126 -29.05 -6.60 -15.57
C VAL A 126 -28.28 -5.39 -16.07
N SER A 127 -28.61 -4.82 -17.23
CA SER A 127 -27.80 -3.78 -17.89
C SER A 127 -27.51 -2.58 -16.97
N ASN A 128 -28.53 -2.10 -16.25
CA ASN A 128 -28.37 -0.98 -15.31
C ASN A 128 -27.45 -1.36 -14.13
N VAL A 129 -27.68 -2.53 -13.53
CA VAL A 129 -26.91 -3.01 -12.38
C VAL A 129 -25.45 -3.30 -12.77
N ALA A 130 -25.23 -3.85 -13.96
CA ALA A 130 -23.90 -4.08 -14.53
C ALA A 130 -23.17 -2.74 -14.78
N SER A 131 -23.88 -1.70 -15.23
CA SER A 131 -23.31 -0.35 -15.37
C SER A 131 -22.95 0.25 -14.01
N ASP A 132 -23.79 0.07 -12.98
CA ASP A 132 -23.50 0.56 -11.63
C ASP A 132 -22.27 -0.15 -11.03
N ILE A 133 -22.21 -1.49 -11.16
CA ILE A 133 -21.03 -2.28 -10.79
C ILE A 133 -19.78 -1.74 -11.48
N ARG A 134 -19.87 -1.44 -12.78
CA ARG A 134 -18.75 -0.89 -13.56
C ARG A 134 -18.27 0.44 -13.02
N THR A 135 -19.18 1.33 -12.63
CA THR A 135 -18.83 2.63 -12.02
C THR A 135 -17.99 2.43 -10.76
N HIS A 136 -18.45 1.58 -9.85
CA HIS A 136 -17.74 1.31 -8.58
C HIS A 136 -16.40 0.60 -8.78
N ILE A 137 -16.31 -0.38 -9.69
CA ILE A 137 -15.04 -1.04 -10.03
C ILE A 137 -14.03 -0.05 -10.64
N ILE A 138 -14.48 0.88 -11.49
CA ILE A 138 -13.60 1.93 -12.02
C ILE A 138 -13.14 2.88 -10.90
N ALA A 139 -14.02 3.25 -9.98
CA ALA A 139 -13.64 4.07 -8.82
C ALA A 139 -12.55 3.37 -7.99
N LEU A 140 -12.64 2.05 -7.78
CA LEU A 140 -11.61 1.27 -7.10
C LEU A 140 -10.25 1.29 -7.80
N THR A 141 -10.15 1.58 -9.11
CA THR A 141 -8.83 1.72 -9.76
C THR A 141 -8.02 2.92 -9.24
N ASP A 142 -8.67 3.86 -8.57
CA ASP A 142 -8.00 5.00 -7.93
C ASP A 142 -7.12 4.58 -6.73
N THR A 143 -7.26 3.33 -6.25
CA THR A 143 -6.38 2.76 -5.21
C THR A 143 -4.90 2.76 -5.62
N GLU A 144 -4.60 2.87 -6.92
CA GLU A 144 -3.22 3.03 -7.41
C GLU A 144 -2.50 4.18 -6.70
N LYS A 145 -3.15 5.33 -6.49
CA LYS A 145 -2.52 6.47 -5.80
C LYS A 145 -2.26 6.17 -4.32
N HIS A 146 -3.13 5.37 -3.71
CA HIS A 146 -2.99 4.92 -2.33
C HIS A 146 -1.80 3.97 -2.18
N TYR A 147 -1.70 2.96 -3.06
CA TYR A 147 -0.58 2.01 -3.08
C TYR A 147 0.74 2.68 -3.44
N SER A 148 0.76 3.50 -4.50
CA SER A 148 1.95 4.21 -4.96
C SER A 148 2.54 5.12 -3.88
N ARG A 149 1.72 5.83 -3.07
CA ARG A 149 2.24 6.61 -1.94
C ARG A 149 2.88 5.75 -0.88
N LYS A 150 2.31 4.59 -0.54
CA LYS A 150 2.93 3.69 0.44
C LYS A 150 4.24 3.12 -0.10
N GLU A 151 4.24 2.65 -1.34
CA GLU A 151 5.40 2.04 -2.01
C GLU A 151 6.57 3.01 -2.16
N ASN A 152 6.30 4.23 -2.61
CA ASN A 152 7.35 5.18 -2.96
C ASN A 152 7.71 6.13 -1.81
N LEU A 153 6.81 6.36 -0.85
CA LEU A 153 7.04 7.31 0.24
C LEU A 153 7.16 6.63 1.60
N LEU A 154 6.32 5.63 1.92
CA LEU A 154 6.28 5.04 3.27
C LEU A 154 7.28 3.88 3.44
N PHE A 155 7.26 2.92 2.53
CA PHE A 155 8.08 1.70 2.57
C PHE A 155 9.59 1.98 2.63
N PRO A 156 10.14 2.97 1.89
CA PRO A 156 11.57 3.27 1.98
C PRO A 156 12.02 3.71 3.38
N TYR A 157 11.15 4.31 4.19
CA TYR A 157 11.50 4.64 5.58
C TYR A 157 11.47 3.39 6.47
N LEU A 158 10.51 2.49 6.29
CA LEU A 158 10.52 1.20 7.01
C LEU A 158 11.80 0.41 6.71
N GLU A 159 12.25 0.39 5.46
CA GLU A 159 13.50 -0.26 5.06
C GLU A 159 14.73 0.39 5.69
N LYS A 160 14.76 1.72 5.83
CA LYS A 160 15.82 2.44 6.57
C LYS A 160 15.87 2.05 8.05
N HIS A 161 14.74 1.68 8.63
CA HIS A 161 14.62 1.15 9.98
C HIS A 161 14.80 -0.38 10.03
N GLU A 162 15.38 -0.98 8.98
CA GLU A 162 15.68 -2.42 8.86
C GLU A 162 14.43 -3.33 8.80
N ILE A 163 13.24 -2.75 8.59
CA ILE A 163 11.98 -3.48 8.41
C ILE A 163 11.74 -3.68 6.92
N THR A 164 12.16 -4.83 6.39
CA THR A 164 12.11 -5.11 4.93
C THR A 164 11.04 -6.12 4.51
N GLY A 165 10.74 -7.13 5.33
CA GLY A 165 9.70 -8.13 5.07
C GLY A 165 8.30 -7.60 4.78
N PRO A 166 7.62 -6.91 5.72
CA PRO A 166 6.25 -6.43 5.52
C PRO A 166 6.08 -5.50 4.32
N PRO A 167 6.96 -4.48 4.08
CA PRO A 167 6.87 -3.67 2.87
C PRO A 167 6.91 -4.50 1.58
N LYS A 168 7.80 -5.49 1.51
CA LYS A 168 7.96 -6.36 0.34
C LYS A 168 6.70 -7.19 0.07
N VAL A 169 6.16 -7.82 1.12
CA VAL A 169 4.92 -8.62 1.04
C VAL A 169 3.74 -7.76 0.62
N MET A 170 3.59 -6.58 1.24
CA MET A 170 2.50 -5.64 0.93
C MET A 170 2.57 -5.16 -0.52
N TRP A 171 3.78 -4.86 -1.03
CA TRP A 171 3.97 -4.51 -2.43
C TRP A 171 3.54 -5.64 -3.37
N GLY A 172 4.00 -6.87 -3.14
CA GLY A 172 3.59 -8.02 -3.96
C GLY A 172 2.05 -8.19 -3.99
N LYS A 173 1.39 -7.95 -2.86
CA LYS A 173 -0.08 -7.95 -2.78
C LYS A 173 -0.74 -6.79 -3.52
N HIS A 174 -0.14 -5.60 -3.51
CA HIS A 174 -0.63 -4.49 -4.35
C HIS A 174 -0.57 -4.87 -5.84
N ASP A 175 0.49 -5.55 -6.29
CA ASP A 175 0.61 -6.00 -7.68
C ASP A 175 -0.45 -7.05 -8.04
N GLU A 176 -0.74 -8.00 -7.15
CA GLU A 176 -1.87 -8.94 -7.33
C GLU A 176 -3.21 -8.19 -7.47
N ILE A 177 -3.46 -7.21 -6.59
CA ILE A 177 -4.68 -6.40 -6.61
C ILE A 177 -4.79 -5.59 -7.90
N ARG A 178 -3.68 -5.00 -8.39
CA ARG A 178 -3.65 -4.28 -9.67
C ARG A 178 -4.09 -5.16 -10.82
N GLU A 179 -3.59 -6.39 -10.89
CA GLU A 179 -3.99 -7.33 -11.93
C GLU A 179 -5.45 -7.79 -11.77
N PHE A 180 -5.94 -7.99 -10.54
CA PHE A 180 -7.36 -8.29 -10.30
C PHE A 180 -8.29 -7.15 -10.72
N LEU A 181 -7.98 -5.91 -10.35
CA LEU A 181 -8.80 -4.75 -10.71
C LEU A 181 -8.78 -4.51 -12.22
N LYS A 182 -7.64 -4.70 -12.89
CA LYS A 182 -7.54 -4.64 -14.35
C LYS A 182 -8.38 -5.71 -15.04
N ALA A 183 -8.32 -6.96 -14.54
CA ALA A 183 -9.17 -8.04 -15.05
C ALA A 183 -10.66 -7.75 -14.82
N ALA A 184 -11.02 -7.22 -13.65
CA ALA A 184 -12.38 -6.82 -13.30
C ALA A 184 -12.91 -5.75 -14.25
N VAL A 185 -12.14 -4.69 -14.53
CA VAL A 185 -12.51 -3.63 -15.47
C VAL A 185 -12.75 -4.17 -16.88
N GLU A 186 -11.90 -5.09 -17.37
CA GLU A 186 -12.07 -5.67 -18.70
C GLU A 186 -13.30 -6.60 -18.76
N ALA A 187 -13.54 -7.39 -17.71
CA ALA A 187 -14.66 -8.34 -17.65
C ALA A 187 -16.04 -7.65 -17.74
N ILE A 188 -16.16 -6.42 -17.24
CA ILE A 188 -17.39 -5.61 -17.28
C ILE A 188 -17.30 -4.44 -18.27
N ARG A 189 -16.40 -4.51 -19.25
CA ARG A 189 -16.19 -3.41 -20.20
C ARG A 189 -17.45 -3.03 -20.98
N ASN A 190 -18.26 -4.03 -21.35
CA ASN A 190 -19.49 -3.89 -22.13
C ASN A 190 -20.70 -4.41 -21.33
N PRO A 191 -21.13 -3.69 -20.27
CA PRO A 191 -22.12 -4.20 -19.32
C PRO A 191 -23.50 -4.44 -19.95
N GLU A 192 -23.87 -3.66 -20.97
CA GLU A 192 -25.15 -3.78 -21.69
C GLU A 192 -25.29 -5.07 -22.52
N SER A 193 -24.19 -5.80 -22.72
CA SER A 193 -24.19 -7.05 -23.50
C SER A 193 -24.27 -8.31 -22.65
N LEU A 194 -24.25 -8.17 -21.32
CA LEU A 194 -24.21 -9.30 -20.39
C LEU A 194 -25.62 -9.78 -20.03
N SER A 195 -25.84 -11.08 -20.12
CA SER A 195 -26.99 -11.72 -19.46
C SER A 195 -26.80 -11.80 -17.95
N GLY A 196 -27.88 -12.01 -17.19
CA GLY A 196 -27.82 -12.16 -15.73
C GLY A 196 -26.94 -13.34 -15.30
N GLY A 197 -27.02 -14.48 -16.01
CA GLY A 197 -26.19 -15.65 -15.74
C GLY A 197 -24.69 -15.42 -16.00
N GLU A 198 -24.36 -14.69 -17.08
CA GLU A 198 -22.97 -14.30 -17.37
C GLU A 198 -22.44 -13.34 -16.30
N LEU A 199 -23.24 -12.34 -15.90
CA LEU A 199 -22.85 -11.38 -14.88
C LEU A 199 -22.61 -12.07 -13.53
N LYS A 200 -23.44 -13.03 -13.12
CA LYS A 200 -23.20 -13.84 -11.91
C LYS A 200 -21.86 -14.57 -11.96
N SER A 201 -21.58 -15.21 -13.09
CA SER A 201 -20.31 -15.93 -13.29
C SER A 201 -19.10 -14.98 -13.22
N ILE A 202 -19.21 -13.79 -13.84
CA ILE A 202 -18.19 -12.74 -13.77
C ILE A 202 -18.00 -12.25 -12.33
N ILE A 203 -19.10 -12.04 -11.59
CA ILE A 203 -19.04 -11.65 -10.18
C ILE A 203 -18.27 -12.69 -9.38
N ASP A 204 -18.66 -13.97 -9.44
CA ASP A 204 -18.07 -15.00 -8.59
C ASP A 204 -16.60 -15.32 -8.95
N LEU A 205 -16.24 -15.27 -10.23
CA LEU A 205 -14.91 -15.68 -10.71
C LEU A 205 -13.89 -14.54 -10.82
N ILE A 206 -14.34 -13.29 -10.93
CA ILE A 206 -13.46 -12.15 -11.23
C ILE A 206 -13.67 -10.99 -10.27
N LEU A 207 -14.91 -10.51 -10.10
CA LEU A 207 -15.15 -9.29 -9.32
C LEU A 207 -15.06 -9.52 -7.82
N GLN A 208 -15.62 -10.62 -7.31
CA GLN A 208 -15.58 -10.95 -5.89
C GLN A 208 -14.14 -11.17 -5.41
N PRO A 209 -13.26 -11.93 -6.11
CA PRO A 209 -11.84 -12.01 -5.75
C PRO A 209 -11.14 -10.64 -5.69
N ALA A 210 -11.44 -9.72 -6.62
CA ALA A 210 -10.86 -8.38 -6.61
C ALA A 210 -11.32 -7.57 -5.39
N VAL A 211 -12.62 -7.61 -5.07
CA VAL A 211 -13.21 -6.93 -3.91
C VAL A 211 -12.64 -7.48 -2.60
N ASP A 212 -12.54 -8.81 -2.48
CA ASP A 212 -12.02 -9.48 -1.29
C ASP A 212 -10.55 -9.13 -1.06
N ALA A 213 -9.73 -9.09 -2.13
CA ALA A 213 -8.32 -8.75 -2.04
C ALA A 213 -8.10 -7.29 -1.59
N VAL A 214 -8.92 -6.34 -2.07
CA VAL A 214 -8.87 -4.95 -1.60
C VAL A 214 -9.32 -4.85 -0.14
N GLU A 215 -10.39 -5.55 0.26
CA GLU A 215 -10.85 -5.57 1.65
C GLU A 215 -9.79 -6.14 2.60
N GLU A 216 -9.12 -7.22 2.20
CA GLU A 216 -8.04 -7.82 2.97
C GLU A 216 -6.86 -6.87 3.13
N MET A 217 -6.50 -6.14 2.07
CA MET A 217 -5.42 -5.16 2.10
C MET A 217 -5.70 -4.03 3.10
N ILE A 218 -6.92 -3.48 3.10
CA ILE A 218 -7.33 -2.47 4.10
C ILE A 218 -7.19 -3.01 5.53
N TYR A 219 -7.55 -4.28 5.75
CA TYR A 219 -7.36 -4.90 7.06
C TYR A 219 -5.89 -4.96 7.45
N LYS A 220 -4.99 -5.44 6.58
CA LYS A 220 -3.55 -5.51 6.87
C LYS A 220 -2.97 -4.12 7.13
N GLU A 221 -3.41 -3.12 6.38
CA GLU A 221 -2.98 -1.75 6.55
C GLU A 221 -3.35 -1.17 7.91
N GLU A 222 -4.64 -1.20 8.26
CA GLU A 222 -5.14 -0.57 9.48
C GLU A 222 -4.70 -1.30 10.75
N ASN A 223 -4.50 -2.62 10.69
CA ASN A 223 -4.23 -3.43 11.87
C ASN A 223 -2.75 -3.82 12.02
N ILE A 224 -1.94 -3.69 10.98
CA ILE A 224 -0.52 -4.11 10.99
C ILE A 224 0.38 -2.98 10.51
N LEU A 225 0.22 -2.52 9.26
CA LEU A 225 1.15 -1.56 8.66
C LEU A 225 1.13 -0.21 9.39
N PHE A 226 -0.03 0.41 9.55
CA PHE A 226 -0.12 1.76 10.12
C PHE A 226 0.29 1.82 11.59
N PRO A 227 -0.14 0.89 12.48
CA PRO A 227 0.37 0.83 13.84
C PRO A 227 1.90 0.71 13.88
N MET A 228 2.47 -0.19 13.06
CA MET A 228 3.91 -0.38 12.94
C MET A 228 4.63 0.90 12.49
N CYS A 229 4.11 1.58 11.47
CA CYS A 229 4.70 2.82 10.99
C CYS A 229 4.62 3.92 12.06
N MET A 230 3.53 4.01 12.82
CA MET A 230 3.36 5.01 13.89
C MET A 230 4.29 4.80 15.08
N ASP A 231 4.74 3.55 15.31
CA ASP A 231 5.68 3.23 16.36
C ASP A 231 7.14 3.35 15.91
N THR A 232 7.42 3.17 14.62
CA THR A 232 8.78 3.20 14.06
C THR A 232 9.21 4.58 13.56
N LEU A 233 8.38 5.26 12.77
CA LEU A 233 8.76 6.50 12.08
C LEU A 233 8.71 7.71 13.01
N SER A 234 9.65 8.63 12.80
CA SER A 234 9.69 9.93 13.45
C SER A 234 8.77 10.96 12.79
N ASP A 235 8.43 12.01 13.53
CA ASP A 235 7.62 13.14 13.04
C ASP A 235 8.24 13.83 11.81
N GLU A 236 9.57 13.90 11.72
CA GLU A 236 10.28 14.50 10.58
C GLU A 236 10.12 13.66 9.30
N GLU A 237 10.26 12.34 9.42
CA GLU A 237 10.04 11.40 8.31
C GLU A 237 8.59 11.47 7.82
N TRP A 238 7.63 11.52 8.75
CA TRP A 238 6.22 11.75 8.41
C TRP A 238 5.98 13.07 7.70
N TYR A 239 6.71 14.13 8.06
CA TYR A 239 6.58 15.42 7.40
C TYR A 239 7.11 15.39 5.97
N HIS A 240 8.19 14.66 5.70
CA HIS A 240 8.65 14.43 4.33
C HIS A 240 7.62 13.66 3.51
N ILE A 241 7.04 12.59 4.07
CA ILE A 241 5.96 11.83 3.42
C ILE A 241 4.76 12.74 3.11
N TYR A 242 4.36 13.58 4.07
CA TYR A 242 3.28 14.55 3.89
C TYR A 242 3.55 15.50 2.72
N GLN A 243 4.74 16.10 2.66
CA GLN A 243 5.10 17.06 1.61
C GLN A 243 5.10 16.45 0.21
N GLN A 244 5.53 15.20 0.07
CA GLN A 244 5.62 14.51 -1.22
C GLN A 244 4.30 13.85 -1.65
N SER A 245 3.35 13.65 -0.72
CA SER A 245 2.08 12.96 -1.01
C SER A 245 1.26 13.64 -2.11
N VAL A 246 1.31 14.97 -2.20
CA VAL A 246 0.56 15.73 -3.22
C VAL A 246 1.04 15.46 -4.65
N GLU A 247 2.31 15.08 -4.82
CA GLU A 247 2.87 14.81 -6.16
C GLU A 247 2.31 13.53 -6.77
N ILE A 248 1.98 12.54 -5.93
CA ILE A 248 1.33 11.29 -6.35
C ILE A 248 -0.19 11.47 -6.37
N GLY A 249 -0.73 12.23 -5.42
CA GLY A 249 -2.17 12.48 -5.27
C GLY A 249 -2.86 11.49 -4.33
N PHE A 250 -4.16 11.71 -4.14
CA PHE A 250 -4.99 11.02 -3.14
C PHE A 250 -6.06 10.15 -3.78
N CYS A 251 -6.45 9.09 -3.07
CA CYS A 251 -7.39 8.08 -3.54
C CYS A 251 -8.79 8.33 -2.99
N LEU A 252 -9.76 8.70 -3.83
CA LEU A 252 -11.18 8.88 -3.46
C LEU A 252 -11.46 9.84 -2.27
N TYR A 253 -10.44 10.54 -1.78
CA TYR A 253 -10.48 11.43 -0.64
C TYR A 253 -9.58 12.63 -0.92
N ASP A 254 -9.99 13.81 -0.49
CA ASP A 254 -9.22 15.04 -0.64
C ASP A 254 -8.92 15.62 0.77
N PRO A 255 -7.67 15.56 1.25
CA PRO A 255 -7.33 16.04 2.58
C PRO A 255 -7.40 17.58 2.64
N LEU A 256 -8.33 18.08 3.45
CA LEU A 256 -8.53 19.52 3.64
C LEU A 256 -7.62 20.13 4.72
N GLU A 257 -7.06 19.29 5.59
CA GLU A 257 -6.29 19.73 6.74
C GLU A 257 -4.79 19.70 6.47
N ILE A 258 -4.12 20.80 6.83
CA ILE A 258 -2.66 20.89 6.75
C ILE A 258 -2.07 20.33 8.03
N TRP A 259 -1.25 19.30 7.91
CA TRP A 259 -0.52 18.74 9.03
C TRP A 259 0.91 19.26 9.09
N LYS A 260 1.35 19.56 10.31
CA LYS A 260 2.72 19.94 10.61
C LYS A 260 3.08 19.42 12.01
N PRO A 261 4.25 18.80 12.20
CA PRO A 261 4.66 18.36 13.53
C PRO A 261 4.95 19.53 14.48
N ASP A 262 4.62 19.33 15.76
CA ASP A 262 4.78 20.34 16.83
C ASP A 262 6.26 20.72 17.08
N ARG A 263 7.19 19.82 16.75
CA ARG A 263 8.64 19.97 17.00
C ARG A 263 9.48 19.96 15.73
N ILE A 264 9.06 20.64 14.67
CA ILE A 264 10.07 21.10 13.70
C ILE A 264 10.78 22.28 14.38
N SER A 265 11.83 21.97 15.15
CA SER A 265 12.87 22.96 15.40
C SER A 265 13.26 23.50 14.03
N SER A 266 13.16 24.81 13.88
CA SER A 266 13.75 25.55 12.77
C SER A 266 15.28 25.41 12.85
N GLU A 267 15.79 24.20 12.71
CA GLU A 267 17.17 23.92 12.43
C GLU A 267 17.18 23.56 10.96
N SER A 268 17.55 24.58 10.19
CA SER A 268 18.29 24.44 8.95
C SER A 268 18.76 23.00 8.70
N VAL A 269 18.25 22.40 7.62
CA VAL A 269 19.04 21.44 6.84
C VAL A 269 20.48 21.95 6.84
N PRO A 270 21.49 21.17 7.30
CA PRO A 270 22.86 21.63 7.33
C PRO A 270 23.24 22.03 5.92
N ASN A 271 23.29 23.35 5.67
CA ASN A 271 23.75 23.93 4.43
C ASN A 271 25.27 23.84 4.45
N SER A 272 25.80 22.64 4.25
CA SER A 272 27.23 22.39 4.10
C SER A 272 27.46 21.17 3.21
N GLU A 273 26.97 21.23 1.98
CA GLU A 273 27.48 20.49 0.82
C GLU A 273 26.78 21.07 -0.43
N ALA A 274 27.48 21.99 -1.11
CA ALA A 274 27.16 22.63 -2.40
C ALA A 274 25.65 22.74 -2.77
N GLU A 275 25.06 23.94 -2.63
CA GLU A 275 23.68 24.32 -3.04
C GLU A 275 23.08 23.38 -4.09
N ARG A 276 22.39 22.34 -3.62
CA ARG A 276 21.70 21.38 -4.49
C ARG A 276 20.42 22.04 -5.03
N ILE A 277 20.17 21.84 -6.30
CA ILE A 277 18.94 22.21 -7.00
C ILE A 277 17.93 21.10 -6.75
N GLN A 278 16.84 21.43 -6.06
CA GLN A 278 15.76 20.52 -5.74
C GLN A 278 14.74 20.47 -6.89
N LEU A 279 14.42 19.26 -7.33
CA LEU A 279 13.41 18.92 -8.32
C LEU A 279 12.36 18.02 -7.64
N PRO A 280 11.13 17.91 -8.18
CA PRO A 280 10.10 17.03 -7.60
C PRO A 280 10.60 15.58 -7.41
N SER A 281 11.35 15.06 -8.38
CA SER A 281 11.83 13.67 -8.38
C SER A 281 13.23 13.47 -7.78
N GLY A 282 13.83 14.47 -7.13
CA GLY A 282 15.18 14.35 -6.55
C GLY A 282 15.97 15.66 -6.48
N SER A 283 17.28 15.58 -6.32
CA SER A 283 18.13 16.78 -6.29
C SER A 283 19.46 16.57 -6.98
N PHE A 284 20.00 17.63 -7.57
CA PHE A 284 21.32 17.63 -8.20
C PHE A 284 22.16 18.79 -7.67
N THR A 285 23.48 18.62 -7.55
CA THR A 285 24.36 19.81 -7.57
C THR A 285 24.35 20.44 -8.97
N PRO A 286 24.68 21.73 -9.12
CA PRO A 286 24.82 22.35 -10.44
C PRO A 286 25.79 21.60 -11.37
N ALA A 287 26.84 20.97 -10.81
CA ALA A 287 27.79 20.15 -11.57
C ALA A 287 27.16 18.85 -12.08
N GLU A 288 26.40 18.15 -11.24
CA GLU A 288 25.67 16.92 -11.63
C GLU A 288 24.62 17.22 -12.70
N LEU A 289 23.84 18.29 -12.51
CA LEU A 289 22.82 18.70 -13.48
C LEU A 289 23.45 19.04 -14.84
N MET A 290 24.57 19.78 -14.85
CA MET A 290 25.31 20.05 -16.08
C MET A 290 25.87 18.79 -16.73
N ALA A 291 26.36 17.82 -15.94
CA ALA A 291 26.85 16.55 -16.49
C ALA A 291 25.72 15.78 -17.18
N VAL A 292 24.57 15.63 -16.51
CA VAL A 292 23.40 14.96 -17.09
C VAL A 292 22.96 15.64 -18.38
N LEU A 293 22.76 16.96 -18.35
CA LEU A 293 22.31 17.73 -19.53
C LEU A 293 23.31 17.72 -20.69
N ASN A 294 24.61 17.49 -20.45
CA ASN A 294 25.62 17.39 -21.52
C ASN A 294 25.86 15.94 -22.00
N THR A 295 25.28 14.94 -21.36
CA THR A 295 25.45 13.51 -21.73
C THR A 295 24.25 12.96 -22.52
N ILE A 296 23.13 13.69 -22.56
CA ILE A 296 21.99 13.30 -23.39
C ILE A 296 22.37 13.32 -24.89
N PRO A 297 21.87 12.37 -25.70
CA PRO A 297 22.25 12.24 -27.11
C PRO A 297 21.53 13.25 -28.04
N PHE A 298 21.13 14.41 -27.51
CA PHE A 298 20.40 15.45 -28.22
C PHE A 298 20.90 16.84 -27.79
N ASP A 299 20.92 17.79 -28.73
CA ASP A 299 21.21 19.19 -28.43
C ASP A 299 19.95 19.87 -27.86
N LEU A 300 20.06 20.47 -26.67
CA LEU A 300 18.97 21.20 -26.01
C LEU A 300 19.32 22.68 -25.91
N THR A 301 18.39 23.55 -26.31
CA THR A 301 18.44 25.00 -26.07
C THR A 301 17.16 25.40 -25.36
N PHE A 302 17.30 26.03 -24.20
CA PHE A 302 16.19 26.55 -23.43
C PHE A 302 16.08 28.07 -23.63
N VAL A 303 14.93 28.49 -24.14
CA VAL A 303 14.51 29.89 -24.28
C VAL A 303 13.43 30.13 -23.24
N ASP A 304 13.59 31.18 -22.44
CA ASP A 304 12.62 31.51 -21.40
C ASP A 304 11.39 32.25 -21.94
N LYS A 305 10.46 32.60 -21.04
CA LYS A 305 9.25 33.36 -21.36
C LYS A 305 9.51 34.77 -21.91
N ASP A 306 10.72 35.29 -21.79
CA ASP A 306 11.12 36.62 -22.21
C ASP A 306 11.94 36.55 -23.53
N ASP A 307 11.74 35.47 -24.31
CA ASP A 307 12.41 35.17 -25.59
C ASP A 307 13.96 35.21 -25.51
N THR A 308 14.52 34.91 -24.33
CA THR A 308 15.97 34.95 -24.10
C THR A 308 16.54 33.54 -23.95
N VAL A 309 17.62 33.23 -24.67
CA VAL A 309 18.35 31.97 -24.50
C VAL A 309 19.01 31.95 -23.12
N ARG A 310 18.59 31.02 -22.26
CA ARG A 310 19.12 30.87 -20.89
C ARG A 310 20.07 29.71 -20.73
N PHE A 311 19.94 28.68 -21.55
CA PHE A 311 20.78 27.49 -21.49
C PHE A 311 20.89 26.83 -22.85
N PHE A 312 22.06 26.25 -23.13
CA PHE A 312 22.27 25.35 -24.25
C PHE A 312 23.29 24.27 -23.87
N THR A 313 23.16 23.07 -24.43
CA THR A 313 24.08 21.96 -24.18
C THR A 313 25.42 22.13 -24.91
N GLN A 314 26.49 21.65 -24.29
CA GLN A 314 27.86 21.68 -24.80
C GLN A 314 28.35 20.25 -25.13
N GLY A 315 27.53 19.50 -25.88
CA GLY A 315 27.88 18.15 -26.32
C GLY A 315 29.14 18.12 -27.20
N LYS A 316 29.85 16.97 -27.19
CA LYS A 316 31.08 16.77 -27.98
C LYS A 316 30.83 16.75 -29.50
N GLU A 317 29.62 16.41 -29.92
CA GLU A 317 29.19 16.42 -31.32
C GLU A 317 27.97 17.32 -31.43
N ARG A 318 28.16 18.56 -31.91
CA ARG A 318 27.05 19.46 -32.22
C ARG A 318 26.45 19.10 -33.57
N ILE A 319 25.14 18.95 -33.63
CA ILE A 319 24.41 18.72 -34.90
C ILE A 319 24.19 20.05 -35.64
N PHE A 320 24.12 21.16 -34.91
CA PHE A 320 24.04 22.51 -35.46
C PHE A 320 25.31 23.29 -35.13
N ALA A 321 26.18 23.40 -36.13
CA ALA A 321 27.32 24.33 -36.17
C ALA A 321 27.02 25.45 -37.17
#